data_AF-A0A9W6BPD0-F1
#
_entry.id   AF-A0A9W6BPD0-F1
#
_cell.length_a   1.000
_cell.length_b   1.000
_cell.length_c   1.000
_cell.angle_alpha   90.00
_cell.angle_beta   90.00
_cell.angle_gamma   90.00
#
_symmetry.space_group_name_H-M   'P 1'
#
loop_
_entity.id
_entity.type
_entity.pdbx_description
1 polymer ?
#
loop_
_entity_poly.entity_id
_entity_poly.type
_entity_poly.pdbx_seq_one_letter_code
_entity_poly.pdbx_strand_id
1 'polypeptide(L)'
;MEYWRLVKKTARQKGLVVRLMRDIESNHFHVPIGYDALTRYRSEDLSLQATSWSNQVDLPEKPLTRAFFAKYPEAKNEPLALDSFTPPIARRFTQRQMQLMQAGSDRATAFAQAELDLSQQLTDMRRRQMGSLYGADPLELQLQQEQEQLDSGLGALAQQRLEAGGARAEAS
;
A
#
# COMPACT_ATOMS: atom_id res chain seq x y z
N MET A 1 -48.23 9.03 47.91
CA MET A 1 -47.84 10.06 46.93
C MET A 1 -46.81 9.46 46.00
N GLU A 2 -47.13 9.38 44.71
CA GLU A 2 -46.31 8.74 43.69
C GLU A 2 -45.17 9.66 43.23
N TYR A 3 -43.95 9.41 43.69
CA TYR A 3 -42.76 10.20 43.31
C TYR A 3 -42.17 9.82 41.94
N TRP A 4 -42.82 8.92 41.19
CA TRP A 4 -42.25 8.30 39.98
C TRP A 4 -42.47 9.09 38.68
N ARG A 5 -43.20 10.21 38.70
CA ARG A 5 -43.63 10.93 37.48
C ARG A 5 -42.79 12.14 37.04
N LEU A 6 -41.57 12.31 37.54
CA LEU A 6 -40.69 13.40 37.09
C LEU A 6 -39.30 12.96 36.61
N VAL A 7 -39.17 11.72 36.13
CA VAL A 7 -38.01 11.36 35.30
C VAL A 7 -38.27 11.88 33.89
N LYS A 8 -38.00 13.18 33.66
CA LYS A 8 -37.69 13.69 32.32
C LYS A 8 -36.70 12.69 31.72
N LYS A 9 -37.05 12.04 30.61
CA LYS A 9 -36.14 11.17 29.85
C LYS A 9 -34.86 11.96 29.62
N THR A 10 -33.85 11.71 30.44
CA THR A 10 -32.56 12.39 30.31
C THR A 10 -32.00 11.88 29.00
N ALA A 11 -31.74 12.81 28.08
CA ALA A 11 -31.05 12.54 26.83
C ALA A 11 -29.92 11.56 27.12
N ARG A 12 -29.89 10.40 26.43
CA ARG A 12 -28.91 9.35 26.65
C ARG A 12 -27.52 9.99 26.75
N GLN A 13 -26.99 10.10 27.97
CA GLN A 13 -25.65 10.63 28.17
C GLN A 13 -24.70 9.64 27.50
N LYS A 14 -23.95 10.14 26.51
CA LYS A 14 -23.19 9.33 25.55
C LYS A 14 -21.87 8.81 26.13
N GLY A 15 -21.37 9.41 27.22
CA GLY A 15 -20.10 9.04 27.83
C GLY A 15 -20.23 7.95 28.91
N LEU A 16 -19.44 6.89 28.79
CA LEU A 16 -19.33 5.81 29.78
C LEU A 16 -18.86 6.32 31.14
N VAL A 17 -17.94 7.30 31.17
CA VAL A 17 -17.43 7.92 32.39
C VAL A 17 -18.53 8.65 33.17
N VAL A 18 -19.45 9.34 32.48
CA VAL A 18 -20.55 10.07 33.13
C VAL A 18 -21.54 9.10 33.79
N ARG A 19 -21.77 7.93 33.17
CA ARG A 19 -22.58 6.87 33.79
C ARG A 19 -21.89 6.29 35.02
N LEU A 20 -20.59 6.02 34.91
CA LEU A 20 -19.80 5.48 36.01
C LEU A 20 -19.78 6.42 37.22
N MET A 21 -19.63 7.73 37.01
CA MET A 21 -19.68 8.72 38.10
C MET A 21 -21.03 8.70 38.83
N ARG A 22 -22.13 8.66 38.07
CA ARG A 22 -23.49 8.62 38.64
C ARG A 22 -23.76 7.32 39.42
N ASP A 23 -23.25 6.20 38.93
CA ASP A 23 -23.42 4.90 39.57
C ASP A 23 -22.63 4.82 40.89
N ILE A 24 -21.45 5.44 40.95
CA ILE A 24 -20.68 5.60 42.21
C ILE A 24 -21.41 6.53 43.18
N GLU A 25 -21.96 7.67 42.72
CA GLU A 25 -22.73 8.60 43.56
C GLU A 25 -23.98 7.95 44.18
N SER A 26 -24.54 6.94 43.52
CA SER A 26 -25.69 6.19 44.03
C SER A 26 -25.36 5.23 45.18
N ASN A 27 -24.08 5.06 45.54
CA ASN A 27 -23.56 4.10 46.52
C ASN A 27 -23.95 2.64 46.25
N HIS A 28 -24.41 2.31 45.03
CA HIS A 28 -24.80 0.95 44.67
C HIS A 28 -23.60 0.10 44.22
N PHE A 29 -22.50 0.72 43.82
CA PHE A 29 -21.31 0.05 43.29
C PHE A 29 -20.03 0.52 43.96
N HIS A 30 -19.04 -0.38 44.04
CA HIS A 30 -17.69 -0.04 44.48
C HIS A 30 -16.91 0.74 43.40
N VAL A 31 -16.05 1.65 43.83
CA VAL A 31 -15.20 2.46 42.94
C VAL A 31 -14.22 1.55 42.18
N PRO A 32 -14.22 1.55 40.83
CA PRO A 32 -13.28 0.76 40.06
C PRO A 32 -11.84 1.26 40.20
N ILE A 33 -10.86 0.35 40.10
CA ILE A 33 -9.42 0.65 40.24
C ILE A 33 -8.94 1.73 39.25
N GLY A 34 -9.57 1.81 38.06
CA GLY A 34 -9.24 2.79 37.02
C GLY A 34 -9.98 4.14 37.12
N TYR A 35 -10.81 4.36 38.15
CA TYR A 35 -11.61 5.58 38.28
C TYR A 35 -10.74 6.85 38.34
N ASP A 36 -9.64 6.79 39.09
CA ASP A 36 -8.67 7.88 39.19
C ASP A 36 -8.05 8.24 37.84
N ALA A 37 -7.79 7.25 36.97
CA ALA A 37 -7.26 7.51 35.64
C ALA A 37 -8.33 8.15 34.75
N LEU A 38 -9.58 7.68 34.80
CA LEU A 38 -10.68 8.20 33.98
C LEU A 38 -11.14 9.60 34.38
N THR A 39 -10.97 9.98 35.64
CA THR A 39 -11.26 11.34 36.12
C THR A 39 -10.13 12.32 35.81
N ARG A 40 -8.88 11.86 35.87
CA ARG A 40 -7.69 12.67 35.56
C ARG A 40 -7.49 12.88 34.05
N TYR A 41 -7.74 11.86 33.23
CA TYR A 41 -7.58 11.93 31.78
C TYR A 41 -8.95 11.93 31.11
N ARG A 42 -9.41 13.12 30.70
CA ARG A 42 -10.64 13.23 29.91
C ARG A 42 -10.40 12.64 28.51
N SER A 43 -11.27 11.73 28.09
CA SER A 43 -11.32 11.30 26.69
C SER A 43 -11.77 12.47 25.83
N GLU A 44 -10.96 12.86 24.85
CA GLU A 44 -11.38 13.81 23.83
C GLU A 44 -12.53 13.21 23.01
N ASP A 45 -13.52 14.03 22.67
CA ASP A 45 -14.62 13.59 21.81
C ASP A 45 -14.06 13.31 20.41
N LEU A 46 -13.90 12.02 20.08
CA LEU A 46 -13.53 11.51 18.75
C LEU A 46 -14.60 11.79 17.67
N SER A 47 -15.60 12.64 17.94
CA SER A 47 -16.37 13.25 16.87
C SER A 47 -15.64 14.48 16.35
N LEU A 48 -14.47 14.23 15.78
CA LEU A 48 -14.08 15.00 14.62
C LEU A 48 -15.26 14.82 13.66
N GLN A 49 -16.09 15.85 13.49
CA GLN A 49 -16.75 16.05 12.21
C GLN A 49 -15.60 16.27 11.23
N ALA A 50 -14.89 15.17 10.92
CA ALA A 50 -13.88 15.11 9.93
C ALA A 50 -14.68 15.36 8.67
N THR A 51 -14.72 16.62 8.27
CA THR A 51 -15.07 17.02 6.92
C THR A 51 -14.41 15.99 6.05
N SER A 52 -15.21 15.18 5.36
CA SER A 52 -14.81 13.96 4.66
C SER A 52 -13.90 14.22 3.45
N TRP A 53 -13.23 15.37 3.45
CA TRP A 53 -12.16 15.71 2.55
C TRP A 53 -10.95 14.92 3.01
N SER A 54 -10.79 13.75 2.41
CA SER A 54 -9.48 13.14 2.27
C SER A 54 -8.53 14.24 1.81
N ASN A 55 -7.64 14.71 2.68
CA ASN A 55 -6.66 15.72 2.33
C ASN A 55 -5.74 15.10 1.27
N GLN A 56 -6.04 15.36 0.00
CA GLN A 56 -5.18 14.95 -1.10
C GLN A 56 -3.90 15.78 -0.98
N VAL A 57 -2.83 15.14 -0.52
CA VAL A 57 -1.52 15.78 -0.46
C VAL A 57 -0.96 15.84 -1.87
N ASP A 58 -0.95 17.03 -2.47
CA ASP A 58 -0.32 17.28 -3.76
C ASP A 58 1.13 17.70 -3.59
N LEU A 59 2.02 16.79 -3.99
CA LEU A 59 3.46 17.01 -3.99
C LEU A 59 3.87 17.67 -5.32
N PRO A 60 4.75 18.70 -5.29
CA PRO A 60 5.22 19.38 -6.50
C PRO A 60 6.01 18.45 -7.43
N GLU A 61 6.51 17.33 -6.91
CA GLU A 61 7.25 16.31 -7.66
C GLU A 61 6.34 15.44 -8.56
N LYS A 62 5.03 15.34 -8.26
CA LYS A 62 4.09 14.50 -9.01
C LYS A 62 4.14 14.72 -10.53
N PRO A 63 4.02 15.96 -11.07
CA PRO A 63 4.06 16.19 -12.51
C PRO A 63 5.41 15.85 -13.15
N LEU A 64 6.52 16.03 -12.43
CA LEU A 64 7.86 15.68 -12.92
C LEU A 64 8.05 14.16 -12.97
N THR A 65 7.58 13.47 -11.95
CA THR A 65 7.64 12.00 -11.86
C THR A 65 6.79 11.36 -12.96
N ARG A 66 5.61 11.92 -13.25
CA ARG A 66 4.77 11.47 -14.37
C ARG A 66 5.47 11.65 -15.72
N ALA A 67 6.14 12.78 -15.92
CA ALA A 67 6.91 13.03 -17.15
C ALA A 67 8.09 12.05 -17.28
N PHE A 68 8.78 11.74 -16.18
CA PHE A 68 9.83 10.73 -16.15
C PHE A 68 9.32 9.35 -16.56
N PHE A 69 8.22 8.87 -15.96
CA PHE A 69 7.63 7.56 -16.31
C PHE A 69 7.03 7.50 -17.72
N ALA A 70 6.68 8.64 -18.32
CA ALA A 70 6.26 8.68 -19.72
C ALA A 70 7.45 8.43 -20.67
N LYS A 71 8.66 8.87 -20.29
CA LYS A 71 9.88 8.65 -21.07
C LYS A 71 10.55 7.30 -20.78
N TYR A 72 10.52 6.86 -19.52
CA TYR A 72 11.11 5.59 -19.06
C TYR A 72 10.04 4.72 -18.40
N PRO A 73 9.16 4.06 -19.19
CA PRO A 73 8.17 3.13 -18.64
C PRO A 73 8.83 1.97 -17.87
N GLU A 74 10.05 1.58 -18.23
CA GLU A 74 10.84 0.53 -17.57
C GLU A 74 11.03 0.76 -16.07
N ALA A 75 11.10 2.01 -15.63
CA ALA A 75 11.29 2.36 -14.22
C ALA A 75 10.09 1.99 -13.32
N LYS A 76 8.91 1.69 -13.89
CA LYS A 76 7.75 1.23 -13.11
C LYS A 76 7.93 -0.17 -12.55
N ASN A 77 8.78 -0.99 -13.18
CA ASN A 77 9.02 -2.36 -12.77
C ASN A 77 10.22 -2.47 -11.83
N GLU A 78 10.84 -1.35 -11.44
CA GLU A 78 11.95 -1.36 -10.49
C GLU A 78 11.42 -1.82 -9.11
N PRO A 79 12.01 -2.87 -8.51
CA PRO A 79 11.57 -3.33 -7.20
C PRO A 79 11.87 -2.27 -6.14
N LEU A 80 10.83 -1.81 -5.45
CA LEU A 80 10.96 -0.86 -4.35
C LEU A 80 11.07 -1.61 -3.03
N ALA A 81 12.27 -1.60 -2.45
CA ALA A 81 12.51 -2.09 -1.09
C ALA A 81 11.97 -1.08 -0.07
N LEU A 82 10.86 -1.43 0.61
CA LEU A 82 10.17 -0.56 1.58
C LEU A 82 10.97 -0.34 2.87
N ASP A 83 11.93 -1.21 3.14
CA ASP A 83 12.86 -1.18 4.27
C ASP A 83 14.15 -0.40 3.96
N SER A 84 14.38 -0.04 2.70
CA SER A 84 15.57 0.68 2.28
C SER A 84 15.38 2.20 2.37
N PHE A 85 16.40 2.91 2.84
CA PHE A 85 16.47 4.38 2.77
C PHE A 85 16.94 4.88 1.40
N THR A 86 17.22 3.98 0.46
CA THR A 86 17.67 4.34 -0.88
C THR A 86 16.46 4.70 -1.74
N PRO A 87 16.34 5.97 -2.18
CA PRO A 87 15.19 6.36 -2.99
C PRO A 87 15.23 5.70 -4.38
N PRO A 88 14.06 5.40 -4.98
CA PRO A 88 13.98 4.84 -6.33
C PRO A 88 14.55 5.82 -7.35
N ILE A 89 14.98 5.31 -8.51
CA ILE A 89 15.65 6.12 -9.53
C ILE A 89 14.80 7.31 -9.99
N ALA A 90 13.49 7.10 -10.10
CA ALA A 90 12.53 8.13 -10.48
C ALA A 90 12.55 9.32 -9.49
N ARG A 91 12.63 9.04 -8.18
CA ARG A 91 12.66 10.08 -7.15
C ARG A 91 14.00 10.83 -7.12
N ARG A 92 15.11 10.12 -7.34
CA ARG A 92 16.44 10.74 -7.47
C ARG A 92 16.49 11.67 -8.68
N PHE A 93 15.94 11.23 -9.80
CA PHE A 93 15.84 12.02 -11.02
C PHE A 93 15.02 13.29 -10.81
N THR A 94 13.81 13.18 -10.26
CA THR A 94 12.95 14.35 -10.05
C THR A 94 13.52 15.31 -9.03
N GLN A 95 14.13 14.80 -7.95
CA GLN A 95 14.82 15.64 -6.97
C GLN A 95 15.96 16.42 -7.62
N ARG A 96 16.76 15.76 -8.48
CA ARG A 96 17.85 16.43 -9.22
C ARG A 96 17.31 17.47 -10.19
N GLN A 97 16.26 17.15 -10.93
CA GLN A 97 15.59 18.10 -11.83
C GLN A 97 15.07 19.33 -11.06
N MET A 98 14.45 19.13 -9.89
CA MET A 98 13.98 20.25 -9.06
C MET A 98 15.14 21.11 -8.56
N GLN A 99 16.27 20.53 -8.15
CA GLN A 99 17.45 21.29 -7.74
C GLN A 99 17.97 22.19 -8.87
N LEU A 100 18.01 21.67 -10.10
CA LEU A 100 18.44 22.44 -11.27
C LEU A 100 17.46 23.56 -11.62
N MET A 101 16.15 23.30 -11.46
CA MET A 101 15.12 24.33 -11.62
C MET A 101 15.21 25.42 -10.54
N GLN A 102 15.51 25.04 -9.28
CA GLN A 102 15.76 26.00 -8.20
C GLN A 102 17.01 26.84 -8.45
N ALA A 103 18.01 26.28 -9.14
CA ALA A 103 19.20 27.00 -9.59
C ALA A 103 18.94 27.92 -10.81
N GLY A 104 17.70 28.00 -11.32
CA GLY A 104 17.32 28.89 -12.40
C GLY A 104 17.31 28.26 -13.80
N SER A 105 17.50 26.94 -13.91
CA SER A 105 17.42 26.24 -15.20
C SER A 105 15.96 26.07 -15.64
N ASP A 106 15.70 26.22 -16.94
CA ASP A 106 14.39 25.91 -17.50
C ASP A 106 14.08 24.40 -17.37
N ARG A 107 12.80 24.04 -17.25
CA ARG A 107 12.35 22.67 -16.99
C ARG A 107 12.90 21.66 -18.00
N ALA A 108 12.94 22.03 -19.29
CA ALA A 108 13.46 21.15 -20.34
C ALA A 108 14.97 20.95 -20.21
N THR A 109 15.72 22.03 -19.94
CA THR A 109 17.17 21.98 -19.73
C THR A 109 17.55 21.20 -18.47
N ALA A 110 16.80 21.40 -17.38
CA ALA A 110 16.96 20.69 -16.13
C ALA A 110 16.68 19.19 -16.29
N PHE A 111 15.72 18.81 -17.14
CA PHE A 111 15.45 17.41 -17.46
C PHE A 111 16.64 16.77 -18.19
N ALA A 112 17.15 17.43 -19.23
CA ALA A 112 18.28 16.92 -20.01
C ALA A 112 19.56 16.79 -19.17
N GLN A 113 19.82 17.75 -18.29
CA GLN A 113 20.96 17.69 -17.37
C GLN A 113 20.80 16.58 -16.33
N ALA A 114 19.61 16.42 -15.73
CA ALA A 114 19.35 15.32 -14.81
C ALA A 114 19.51 13.94 -15.48
N GLU A 115 19.17 13.84 -16.77
CA GLU A 115 19.36 12.63 -17.58
C GLU A 115 20.83 12.32 -17.83
N LEU A 116 21.67 13.34 -18.08
CA LEU A 116 23.12 13.16 -18.20
C LEU A 116 23.73 12.69 -16.87
N ASP A 117 23.35 13.33 -15.76
CA ASP A 117 23.85 13.01 -14.41
C ASP A 117 23.52 11.57 -13.98
N LEU A 118 22.36 11.05 -14.40
CA LEU A 118 21.87 9.71 -14.05
C LEU A 118 21.96 8.70 -15.20
N SER A 119 22.63 9.05 -16.30
CA SER A 119 22.70 8.25 -17.52
C SER A 119 23.15 6.80 -17.29
N GLN A 120 24.18 6.60 -16.46
CA GLN A 120 24.69 5.27 -16.11
C GLN A 120 23.63 4.41 -15.39
N GLN A 121 22.88 5.00 -14.46
CA GLN A 121 21.84 4.26 -13.73
C GLN A 121 20.66 3.94 -14.64
N LEU A 122 20.33 4.84 -15.57
CA LEU A 122 19.28 4.61 -16.57
C LEU A 122 19.67 3.51 -17.57
N THR A 123 20.92 3.47 -18.01
CA THR A 123 21.42 2.40 -18.88
C THR A 123 21.48 1.07 -18.16
N ASP A 124 21.91 1.04 -16.90
CA ASP A 124 21.93 -0.16 -16.07
C ASP A 124 20.51 -0.70 -15.83
N MET A 125 19.55 0.18 -15.54
CA MET A 125 18.14 -0.20 -15.41
C MET A 125 17.61 -0.82 -16.70
N ARG A 126 17.90 -0.21 -17.86
CA ARG A 126 17.49 -0.74 -19.16
C ARG A 126 18.14 -2.10 -19.45
N ARG A 127 19.42 -2.28 -19.10
CA ARG A 127 20.13 -3.55 -19.23
C ARG A 127 19.54 -4.65 -18.34
N ARG A 128 19.15 -4.32 -17.11
CA ARG A 128 18.48 -5.26 -16.20
C ARG A 128 17.14 -5.74 -16.73
N GLN A 129 16.35 -4.85 -17.34
CA GLN A 129 15.11 -5.25 -18.01
C GLN A 129 15.35 -6.18 -19.19
N MET A 130 16.43 -5.97 -19.93
CA MET A 130 16.80 -6.83 -21.07
C MET A 130 17.50 -8.14 -20.64
N GLY A 131 17.51 -8.49 -19.35
CA GLY A 131 18.04 -9.76 -18.84
C GLY A 131 19.56 -9.88 -18.75
N SER A 132 20.31 -8.82 -19.07
CA SER A 132 21.67 -8.98 -19.59
C SER A 132 22.80 -9.34 -18.62
N LEU A 133 22.65 -9.38 -17.28
CA LEU A 133 23.88 -9.24 -16.46
C LEU A 133 24.32 -10.29 -15.44
N TYR A 134 23.50 -11.08 -14.73
CA TYR A 134 24.11 -12.01 -13.75
C TYR A 134 23.27 -13.26 -13.49
N GLY A 135 23.55 -14.33 -14.24
CA GLY A 135 23.21 -15.72 -13.88
C GLY A 135 21.80 -16.18 -14.27
N ALA A 136 21.76 -17.13 -15.22
CA ALA A 136 20.57 -17.68 -15.91
C ALA A 136 19.71 -16.59 -16.57
N ASP A 137 19.68 -16.57 -17.91
CA ASP A 137 18.83 -15.62 -18.62
C ASP A 137 17.39 -15.82 -18.09
N PRO A 138 16.70 -14.78 -17.59
CA PRO A 138 15.33 -14.94 -17.09
C PRO A 138 14.41 -15.51 -18.17
N LEU A 139 14.77 -15.31 -19.44
CA LEU A 139 14.16 -15.95 -20.60
C LEU A 139 14.38 -17.46 -20.63
N GLU A 140 15.59 -17.95 -20.33
CA GLU A 140 15.88 -19.40 -20.27
C GLU A 140 15.10 -20.05 -19.13
N LEU A 141 15.04 -19.40 -17.96
CA LEU A 141 14.28 -19.89 -16.82
C LEU A 141 12.77 -19.91 -17.13
N GLN A 142 12.26 -18.87 -17.80
CA GLN A 142 10.88 -18.83 -18.25
C GLN A 142 10.60 -19.93 -19.30
N LEU A 143 11.50 -20.13 -20.25
CA LEU A 143 11.36 -21.13 -21.29
C LEU A 143 11.39 -22.55 -20.71
N GLN A 144 12.23 -22.78 -19.70
CA GLN A 144 12.24 -24.03 -18.95
C GLN A 144 10.93 -24.26 -18.20
N GLN A 145 10.39 -23.22 -17.54
CA GLN A 145 9.09 -23.32 -16.86
C GLN A 145 7.94 -23.59 -17.85
N GLU A 146 7.95 -22.95 -19.02
CA GLU A 146 6.98 -23.20 -20.07
C GLU A 146 7.08 -24.64 -20.58
N GLN A 147 8.30 -25.15 -20.77
CA GLN A 147 8.52 -26.54 -21.17
C GLN A 147 7.97 -27.53 -20.13
N GLU A 148 8.25 -27.32 -18.85
CA GLU A 148 7.74 -28.17 -17.76
C GLU A 148 6.21 -28.12 -17.65
N GLN A 149 5.59 -26.96 -17.91
CA GLN A 149 4.13 -26.82 -17.96
C GLN A 149 3.52 -27.55 -19.16
N LEU A 150 4.17 -27.49 -20.32
CA LEU A 150 3.74 -28.23 -21.51
C LEU A 150 3.86 -29.75 -21.29
N ASP A 151 4.97 -30.21 -20.72
CA ASP A 151 5.20 -31.64 -20.46
C ASP A 151 4.22 -32.20 -19.43
N SER A 152 3.97 -31.46 -18.35
CA SER A 152 2.95 -31.84 -17.35
C SER A 152 1.53 -31.81 -17.93
N GLY A 153 1.21 -30.82 -18.77
CA GLY A 153 -0.07 -30.73 -19.48
C GLY A 153 -0.29 -31.91 -20.45
N LEU A 154 0.73 -32.29 -21.21
CA LEU A 154 0.71 -33.45 -22.10
C LEU A 154 0.56 -34.77 -21.30
N GLY A 155 1.27 -34.89 -20.18
CA GLY A 155 1.13 -36.03 -19.27
C GLY A 155 -0.29 -36.17 -18.72
N ALA A 156 -0.90 -35.07 -18.29
CA ALA A 156 -2.28 -35.05 -17.80
C ALA A 156 -3.30 -35.41 -18.90
N LEU A 157 -3.12 -34.91 -20.13
CA LEU A 157 -3.97 -35.28 -21.27
C LEU A 157 -3.83 -36.76 -21.65
N ALA A 158 -2.61 -37.29 -21.59
CA ALA A 158 -2.38 -38.72 -21.83
C ALA A 158 -3.04 -39.59 -20.76
N GLN A 159 -2.97 -39.20 -19.48
CA GLN A 159 -3.66 -39.88 -18.38
C GLN A 159 -5.19 -39.83 -18.54
N GLN A 160 -5.76 -38.65 -18.86
CA GLN A 160 -7.20 -38.52 -19.12
C GLN A 160 -7.67 -39.40 -20.29
N ARG A 161 -6.85 -39.53 -21.35
CA ARG A 161 -7.18 -40.38 -22.50
C ARG A 161 -7.16 -41.87 -22.13
N LEU A 162 -6.24 -42.29 -21.26
CA LEU A 162 -6.18 -43.67 -20.76
C LEU A 162 -7.37 -43.97 -19.83
N GLU A 163 -7.72 -43.06 -18.93
CA GLU A 163 -8.88 -43.19 -18.04
C GLU A 163 -10.21 -43.21 -18.82
N ALA A 164 -10.38 -42.33 -19.81
CA ALA A 164 -11.57 -42.32 -20.68
C ALA A 164 -11.65 -43.53 -21.63
N GLY A 165 -10.49 -44.11 -22.01
CA GLY A 165 -10.40 -45.35 -22.78
C GLY A 165 -10.71 -46.60 -21.95
N GLY A 166 -10.25 -46.65 -20.69
CA GLY A 166 -10.53 -47.71 -19.74
C GLY A 166 -12.01 -47.77 -19.34
N ALA A 167 -12.64 -46.62 -19.11
CA ALA A 167 -14.08 -46.54 -18.79
C ALA A 167 -15.00 -47.03 -19.92
N ARG A 168 -14.53 -47.04 -21.18
CA ARG A 168 -15.27 -47.61 -22.32
C ARG A 168 -15.08 -49.12 -22.47
N ALA A 169 -13.99 -49.68 -21.94
CA ALA A 169 -13.71 -51.12 -22.01
C ALA A 169 -14.43 -51.92 -20.92
N GLU A 170 -14.75 -51.31 -19.77
CA GLU A 170 -15.49 -51.95 -18.68
C GLU A 170 -17.03 -51.86 -18.80
N ALA A 171 -17.53 -51.14 -19.81
CA ALA A 171 -18.97 -50.96 -20.06
C ALA A 171 -19.51 -51.76 -21.27
N SER A 172 -18.74 -52.71 -21.81
CA SER A 172 -19.15 -53.68 -22.85
C SER A 172 -19.06 -55.10 -22.31
#